data_AF-A0A9D9VUX4-F1
#
_entry.id   AF-A0A9D9VUX4-F1
#
_cell.length_a   1.000
_cell.length_b   1.000
_cell.length_c   1.000
_cell.angle_alpha   90.00
_cell.angle_beta   90.00
_cell.angle_gamma   90.00
#
_symmetry.space_group_name_H-M   'P 1'
#
loop_
_entity.id
_entity.type
_entity.pdbx_description
1 polymer ?
#
loop_
_entity_poly.entity_id
_entity_poly.type
_entity_poly.pdbx_seq_one_letter_code
_entity_poly.pdbx_strand_id
1 'polypeptide(L)'
;MPSPNPTPATPPRATWGFVYAHPAHWLGLGFGSGLAPKAPGTAGTLCGWVLFATAQYLLPAHALAGATGGVLVGASIALGWWACTVSARNLHLPDPGCIVWDEIAAFWLVLWLLATQTPQPFSPAHWYWQIAAFALFRYFDAAKPQPVRWADTVFKGAGWRGGWGIMFDDLVAAACTVLALAALRLGAALLG
;
A
#
# COMPACT_ATOMS: atom_id res chain seq x y z
N MET A 1 -6.76 -47.26 -21.14
CA MET A 1 -6.09 -46.04 -21.64
C MET A 1 -6.00 -45.06 -20.47
N PRO A 2 -4.82 -44.52 -20.12
CA PRO A 2 -4.75 -43.43 -19.16
C PRO A 2 -5.46 -42.21 -19.75
N SER A 3 -6.39 -41.63 -19.00
CA SER A 3 -7.05 -40.38 -19.36
C SER A 3 -6.00 -39.28 -19.54
N PRO A 4 -6.13 -38.39 -20.54
CA PRO A 4 -5.22 -37.27 -20.69
C PRO A 4 -5.27 -36.42 -19.42
N ASN A 5 -4.11 -36.13 -18.82
CA ASN A 5 -4.01 -35.19 -17.72
C ASN A 5 -4.65 -33.86 -18.16
N PRO A 6 -5.53 -33.25 -17.35
CA PRO A 6 -6.10 -31.95 -17.69
C PRO A 6 -4.97 -30.94 -17.88
N THR A 7 -4.93 -30.29 -19.04
CA THR A 7 -4.05 -29.14 -19.29
C THR A 7 -4.26 -28.11 -18.18
N PRO A 8 -3.19 -27.60 -17.55
CA PRO A 8 -3.32 -26.59 -16.50
C PRO A 8 -4.08 -25.38 -17.08
N ALA A 9 -5.18 -25.00 -16.44
CA ALA A 9 -5.97 -23.85 -16.85
C ALA A 9 -5.10 -22.59 -16.85
N THR A 10 -5.20 -21.78 -17.92
CA THR A 10 -4.51 -20.49 -18.02
C THR A 10 -4.81 -19.64 -16.79
N PRO A 11 -3.80 -19.01 -16.16
CA PRO A 11 -4.04 -18.15 -15.00
C PRO A 11 -5.03 -17.03 -15.36
N PRO A 12 -6.00 -16.73 -14.48
CA PRO A 12 -6.98 -15.70 -14.74
C PRO A 12 -6.31 -14.32 -14.81
N ARG A 13 -6.86 -13.45 -15.65
CA ARG A 13 -6.34 -12.10 -15.86
C ARG A 13 -6.99 -11.10 -14.91
N ALA A 14 -6.21 -10.14 -14.43
CA ALA A 14 -6.71 -8.98 -13.72
C ALA A 14 -7.58 -8.12 -14.66
N THR A 15 -8.90 -8.20 -14.48
CA THR A 15 -9.92 -7.49 -15.25
C THR A 15 -10.99 -6.96 -14.29
N TRP A 16 -11.88 -6.10 -14.76
CA TRP A 16 -13.05 -5.68 -13.97
C TRP A 16 -13.92 -6.87 -13.52
N GLY A 17 -14.06 -7.89 -14.37
CA GLY A 17 -14.75 -9.13 -13.98
C GLY A 17 -14.08 -9.83 -12.80
N PHE A 18 -12.74 -9.85 -12.75
CA PHE A 18 -12.00 -10.37 -11.60
C PHE A 18 -12.21 -9.52 -10.34
N VAL A 19 -12.11 -8.20 -10.46
CA VAL A 19 -12.31 -7.23 -9.35
C VAL A 19 -13.65 -7.46 -8.65
N TYR A 20 -14.74 -7.62 -9.42
CA TYR A 20 -16.08 -7.79 -8.85
C TYR A 20 -16.42 -9.23 -8.44
N ALA A 21 -15.60 -10.22 -8.80
CA ALA A 21 -15.86 -11.62 -8.48
C ALA A 21 -15.72 -11.95 -6.98
N HIS A 22 -14.97 -11.14 -6.22
CA HIS A 22 -14.76 -11.38 -4.79
C HIS A 22 -14.38 -10.08 -4.06
N PRO A 23 -14.87 -9.83 -2.83
CA PRO A 23 -14.54 -8.62 -2.07
C PRO A 23 -13.04 -8.44 -1.80
N ALA A 24 -12.30 -9.55 -1.62
CA ALA A 24 -10.84 -9.51 -1.54
C ALA A 24 -10.18 -8.97 -2.81
N HIS A 25 -10.72 -9.24 -3.99
CA HIS A 25 -10.18 -8.72 -5.25
C HIS A 25 -10.49 -7.23 -5.39
N TRP A 26 -11.71 -6.84 -5.03
CA TRP A 26 -12.11 -5.45 -5.00
C TRP A 26 -11.20 -4.60 -4.10
N LEU A 27 -10.87 -5.12 -2.91
CA LEU A 27 -9.94 -4.48 -1.99
C LEU A 27 -8.48 -4.58 -2.48
N GLY A 28 -8.01 -5.79 -2.81
CA GLY A 28 -6.62 -6.07 -3.18
C GLY A 28 -6.17 -5.31 -4.43
N LEU A 29 -7.04 -5.11 -5.40
CA LEU A 29 -6.77 -4.32 -6.61
C LEU A 29 -7.06 -2.81 -6.41
N GLY A 30 -7.19 -2.36 -5.16
CA GLY A 30 -7.35 -0.94 -4.80
C GLY A 30 -8.55 -0.29 -5.47
N PHE A 31 -9.71 -0.96 -5.42
CA PHE A 31 -10.96 -0.51 -6.07
C PHE A 31 -10.85 -0.37 -7.59
N GLY A 32 -9.91 -1.09 -8.21
CA GLY A 32 -9.66 -1.08 -9.65
C GLY A 32 -8.47 -0.20 -10.07
N SER A 33 -7.85 0.54 -9.15
CA SER A 33 -6.61 1.29 -9.45
C SER A 33 -5.47 0.37 -9.91
N GLY A 34 -5.41 -0.86 -9.39
CA GLY A 34 -4.47 -1.89 -9.82
C GLY A 34 -4.68 -2.41 -11.24
N LEU A 35 -5.78 -2.05 -11.90
CA LEU A 35 -6.00 -2.32 -13.34
C LEU A 35 -5.34 -1.28 -14.26
N ALA A 36 -4.68 -0.25 -13.71
CA ALA A 36 -4.04 0.76 -14.53
C ALA A 36 -2.98 0.13 -15.46
N PRO A 37 -2.96 0.49 -16.76
CA PRO A 37 -2.11 -0.17 -17.75
C PRO A 37 -0.61 0.14 -17.57
N LYS A 38 -0.29 1.21 -16.84
CA LYS A 38 1.08 1.65 -16.57
C LYS A 38 1.20 2.00 -15.09
N ALA A 39 2.28 1.52 -14.47
CA ALA A 39 2.58 1.75 -13.06
C ALA A 39 1.35 1.57 -12.14
N PRO A 40 0.72 0.37 -12.13
CA PRO A 40 -0.45 0.08 -11.28
C PRO A 40 -0.23 0.48 -9.82
N GLY A 41 0.96 0.25 -9.29
CA GLY A 41 1.33 0.72 -7.96
C GLY A 41 1.19 2.22 -7.76
N THR A 42 1.69 3.04 -8.69
CA THR A 42 1.51 4.50 -8.60
C THR A 42 0.03 4.90 -8.62
N ALA A 43 -0.79 4.24 -9.43
CA ALA A 43 -2.23 4.45 -9.42
C ALA A 43 -2.88 4.03 -8.09
N GLY A 44 -2.44 2.91 -7.51
CA GLY A 44 -2.84 2.43 -6.19
C GLY A 44 -2.47 3.42 -5.09
N THR A 45 -1.20 3.79 -4.98
CA THR A 45 -0.71 4.79 -4.01
C THR A 45 -1.48 6.12 -4.15
N LEU A 46 -1.73 6.60 -5.38
CA LEU A 46 -2.51 7.83 -5.61
C LEU A 46 -3.98 7.68 -5.19
N CYS A 47 -4.59 6.53 -5.47
CA CYS A 47 -5.93 6.21 -4.98
C CYS A 47 -5.97 6.23 -3.45
N GLY A 48 -5.00 5.58 -2.79
CA GLY A 48 -4.83 5.61 -1.34
C GLY A 48 -4.70 7.03 -0.80
N TRP A 49 -3.89 7.87 -1.46
CA TRP A 49 -3.74 9.28 -1.08
C TRP A 49 -5.07 10.04 -1.15
N VAL A 50 -5.81 9.93 -2.25
CA VAL A 50 -7.12 10.59 -2.43
C VAL A 50 -8.11 10.12 -1.37
N LEU A 51 -8.15 8.82 -1.05
CA LEU A 51 -9.01 8.27 -0.01
C LEU A 51 -8.66 8.82 1.37
N PHE A 52 -7.37 8.90 1.70
CA PHE A 52 -6.92 9.45 2.98
C PHE A 52 -7.23 10.95 3.08
N ALA A 53 -6.99 11.73 2.02
CA ALA A 53 -7.33 13.16 1.97
C ALA A 53 -8.85 13.39 2.10
N THR A 54 -9.65 12.52 1.49
CA THR A 54 -11.11 12.53 1.65
C THR A 54 -11.49 12.24 3.10
N ALA A 55 -10.86 11.25 3.75
CA ALA A 55 -11.07 10.98 5.17
C ALA A 55 -10.64 12.16 6.07
N GLN A 56 -9.54 12.86 5.74
CA GLN A 56 -9.12 14.08 6.42
C GLN A 56 -10.18 15.18 6.33
N TYR A 57 -10.88 15.28 5.21
CA TYR A 57 -11.95 16.25 5.00
C TYR A 57 -13.24 15.89 5.73
N LEU A 58 -13.59 14.60 5.77
CA LEU A 58 -14.86 14.12 6.34
C LEU A 58 -14.81 13.90 7.86
N LEU A 59 -13.64 13.61 8.41
CA LEU A 59 -13.46 13.29 9.82
C LEU A 59 -12.84 14.48 10.58
N PRO A 60 -13.13 14.63 11.89
CA PRO A 60 -12.43 15.60 12.71
C PRO A 60 -10.92 15.35 12.69
N ALA A 61 -10.12 16.42 12.54
CA ALA A 61 -8.66 16.31 12.39
C ALA A 61 -8.00 15.48 13.50
N HIS A 62 -8.45 15.65 14.75
CA HIS A 62 -7.95 14.91 15.91
C HIS A 62 -8.30 13.41 15.87
N ALA A 63 -9.39 13.02 15.20
CA ALA A 63 -9.79 11.62 15.10
C ALA A 63 -8.81 10.87 14.18
N LEU A 64 -8.55 11.41 12.99
CA LEU A 64 -7.62 10.78 12.05
C LEU A 64 -6.17 10.87 12.54
N ALA A 65 -5.75 11.97 13.17
CA ALA A 65 -4.42 12.07 13.78
C ALA A 65 -4.26 11.27 15.08
N GLY A 66 -5.36 10.77 15.66
CA GLY A 66 -5.38 10.10 16.96
C GLY A 66 -5.50 8.58 16.86
N ALA A 67 -6.04 7.98 17.92
CA ALA A 67 -6.23 6.54 18.05
C ALA A 67 -7.16 5.97 16.95
N THR A 68 -8.18 6.71 16.53
CA THR A 68 -9.09 6.26 15.47
C THR A 68 -8.35 6.06 14.15
N GLY A 69 -7.46 6.99 13.75
CA GLY A 69 -6.62 6.80 12.57
C GLY A 69 -5.70 5.58 12.70
N GLY A 70 -5.08 5.38 13.87
CA GLY A 70 -4.23 4.21 14.11
C GLY A 70 -5.00 2.89 13.99
N VAL A 71 -6.24 2.84 14.49
CA VAL A 71 -7.14 1.68 14.33
C VAL A 71 -7.49 1.46 12.87
N LEU A 72 -7.80 2.51 12.10
CA LEU A 72 -8.12 2.39 10.68
C LEU A 72 -6.93 1.87 9.86
N VAL A 73 -5.72 2.38 10.12
CA VAL A 73 -4.49 1.92 9.47
C VAL A 73 -4.15 0.47 9.88
N GLY A 74 -4.25 0.15 11.16
CA GLY A 74 -4.03 -1.22 11.64
C GLY A 74 -5.02 -2.21 11.01
N ALA A 75 -6.29 -1.82 10.93
CA ALA A 75 -7.32 -2.61 10.26
C ALA A 75 -7.06 -2.73 8.75
N SER A 76 -6.60 -1.67 8.07
CA SER A 76 -6.29 -1.74 6.63
C SER A 76 -5.12 -2.67 6.34
N ILE A 77 -4.12 -2.75 7.22
CA ILE A 77 -3.00 -3.70 7.09
C ILE A 77 -3.49 -5.13 7.29
N ALA A 78 -4.30 -5.40 8.32
CA ALA A 78 -4.84 -6.74 8.57
C ALA A 78 -5.77 -7.22 7.44
N LEU A 79 -6.67 -6.35 6.98
CA LEU A 79 -7.54 -6.61 5.82
C LEU A 79 -6.73 -6.76 4.53
N GLY A 80 -5.68 -5.96 4.38
CA GLY A 80 -4.76 -6.03 3.26
C GLY A 80 -4.06 -7.38 3.16
N TRP A 81 -3.53 -7.87 4.27
CA TRP A 81 -2.89 -9.18 4.30
C TRP A 81 -3.84 -10.28 3.83
N TRP A 82 -5.09 -10.28 4.29
CA TRP A 82 -6.13 -11.19 3.78
C TRP A 82 -6.41 -10.97 2.28
N ALA A 83 -6.65 -9.73 1.87
CA ALA A 83 -7.04 -9.40 0.50
C ALA A 83 -5.96 -9.72 -0.53
N CYS A 84 -4.70 -9.39 -0.23
CA CYS A 84 -3.54 -9.73 -1.03
C CYS A 84 -3.35 -11.25 -1.11
N THR A 85 -3.47 -11.96 0.03
CA THR A 85 -3.37 -13.44 0.05
C THR A 85 -4.41 -14.10 -0.86
N VAL A 86 -5.67 -13.70 -0.73
CA VAL A 86 -6.77 -14.30 -1.51
C VAL A 86 -6.66 -13.92 -2.99
N SER A 87 -6.35 -12.66 -3.30
CA SER A 87 -6.23 -12.19 -4.68
C SER A 87 -5.05 -12.83 -5.40
N ALA A 88 -3.88 -12.92 -4.76
CA ALA A 88 -2.69 -13.57 -5.32
C ALA A 88 -2.95 -15.05 -5.60
N ARG A 89 -3.57 -15.73 -4.62
CA ARG A 89 -4.02 -17.13 -4.79
C ARG A 89 -4.96 -17.27 -5.97
N ASN A 90 -5.98 -16.42 -6.08
CA ASN A 90 -6.98 -16.53 -7.14
C ASN A 90 -6.46 -16.09 -8.51
N LEU A 91 -5.38 -15.31 -8.57
CA LEU A 91 -4.63 -15.02 -9.80
C LEU A 91 -3.63 -16.11 -10.18
N HIS A 92 -3.39 -17.09 -9.30
CA HIS A 92 -2.32 -18.08 -9.44
C HIS A 92 -0.94 -17.45 -9.64
N LEU A 93 -0.71 -16.29 -9.01
CA LEU A 93 0.54 -15.52 -9.10
C LEU A 93 1.01 -15.18 -7.68
N PRO A 94 2.28 -15.42 -7.32
CA PRO A 94 2.77 -15.25 -5.95
C PRO A 94 2.87 -13.79 -5.51
N ASP A 95 3.10 -12.88 -6.45
CA ASP A 95 3.23 -11.43 -6.22
C ASP A 95 2.80 -10.69 -7.50
N PRO A 96 1.48 -10.63 -7.78
CA PRO A 96 0.97 -10.00 -8.98
C PRO A 96 0.94 -8.48 -8.81
N GLY A 97 1.69 -7.74 -9.65
CA GLY A 97 1.78 -6.28 -9.57
C GLY A 97 0.49 -5.48 -9.85
N CYS A 98 -0.66 -6.13 -10.01
CA CYS A 98 -1.98 -5.49 -10.01
C CYS A 98 -2.62 -5.45 -8.61
N ILE A 99 -2.09 -6.20 -7.65
CA ILE A 99 -2.43 -6.04 -6.23
C ILE A 99 -1.66 -4.82 -5.77
N VAL A 100 -2.38 -3.85 -5.19
CA VAL A 100 -1.85 -2.52 -4.83
C VAL A 100 -2.37 -2.04 -3.47
N TRP A 101 -3.01 -2.93 -2.71
CA TRP A 101 -3.53 -2.59 -1.39
C TRP A 101 -2.45 -2.54 -0.31
N ASP A 102 -1.42 -3.36 -0.45
CA ASP A 102 -0.12 -3.22 0.22
C ASP A 102 0.39 -1.78 0.14
N GLU A 103 0.43 -1.19 -1.06
CA GLU A 103 0.91 0.17 -1.26
C GLU A 103 -0.03 1.20 -0.61
N ILE A 104 -1.35 1.00 -0.75
CA ILE A 104 -2.36 1.88 -0.13
C ILE A 104 -2.24 1.87 1.39
N ALA A 105 -2.20 0.69 2.01
CA ALA A 105 -2.17 0.54 3.46
C ALA A 105 -0.83 1.03 4.04
N ALA A 106 0.29 0.75 3.39
CA ALA A 106 1.59 1.25 3.77
C ALA A 106 1.69 2.77 3.63
N PHE A 107 1.14 3.34 2.55
CA PHE A 107 1.12 4.79 2.39
C PHE A 107 0.19 5.49 3.39
N TRP A 108 -0.94 4.87 3.74
CA TRP A 108 -1.80 5.36 4.84
C TRP A 108 -1.08 5.39 6.18
N LEU A 109 -0.20 4.42 6.46
CA LEU A 109 0.65 4.45 7.65
C LEU A 109 1.57 5.69 7.65
N VAL A 110 2.19 6.02 6.51
CA VAL A 110 3.01 7.23 6.36
C VAL A 110 2.17 8.50 6.59
N LEU A 111 1.01 8.61 5.94
CA LEU A 111 0.14 9.78 6.05
C LEU A 111 -0.44 9.96 7.46
N TRP A 112 -0.81 8.87 8.13
CA TRP A 112 -1.26 8.90 9.52
C TRP A 112 -0.18 9.43 10.46
N LEU A 113 1.05 8.90 10.37
CA LEU A 113 2.18 9.38 11.16
C LEU A 113 2.53 10.84 10.87
N LEU A 114 2.35 11.28 9.63
CA LEU A 114 2.52 12.69 9.26
C LEU A 114 1.43 13.58 9.88
N ALA A 115 0.18 13.10 9.91
CA ALA A 115 -0.96 13.79 10.48
C ALA A 115 -0.82 13.96 12.00
N THR A 116 -0.27 12.97 12.73
CA THR A 116 -0.05 13.08 14.18
C THR A 116 0.90 14.21 14.57
N GLN A 117 1.78 14.62 13.65
CA GLN A 117 2.76 15.69 13.85
C GLN A 117 2.31 17.05 13.34
N THR A 118 1.16 17.16 12.66
CA THR A 118 0.76 18.39 11.98
C THR A 118 -0.56 18.94 12.52
N PRO A 119 -0.57 20.08 13.21
CA PRO A 119 -1.79 20.63 13.81
C PRO A 119 -2.82 21.17 12.81
N GLN A 120 -2.41 21.41 11.55
CA GLN A 120 -3.24 22.02 10.52
C GLN A 120 -3.24 21.18 9.23
N PRO A 121 -4.19 20.24 9.05
CA PRO A 121 -4.20 19.25 7.97
C PRO A 121 -4.46 19.84 6.57
N PHE A 122 -4.87 21.10 6.47
CA PHE A 122 -5.12 21.78 5.18
C PHE A 122 -4.16 22.94 4.91
N SER A 123 -3.07 23.04 5.67
CA SER A 123 -2.04 24.05 5.40
C SER A 123 -1.22 23.71 4.15
N PRO A 124 -0.73 24.70 3.37
CA PRO A 124 0.16 24.44 2.23
C PRO A 124 1.40 23.62 2.62
N ALA A 125 1.96 23.89 3.81
CA ALA A 125 3.08 23.13 4.35
C ALA A 125 2.74 21.64 4.53
N HIS A 126 1.54 21.31 5.01
CA HIS A 126 1.11 19.92 5.15
C HIS A 126 1.05 19.22 3.79
N TRP A 127 0.51 19.88 2.76
CA TRP A 127 0.46 19.34 1.41
C TRP A 127 1.85 19.10 0.81
N TYR A 128 2.81 20.01 1.03
CA TYR A 128 4.19 19.78 0.60
C TYR A 128 4.81 18.55 1.26
N TRP A 129 4.53 18.32 2.55
CA TRP A 129 4.99 17.11 3.23
C TRP A 129 4.30 15.85 2.72
N GLN A 130 3.01 15.90 2.35
CA GLN A 130 2.33 14.76 1.74
C GLN A 130 2.89 14.44 0.34
N ILE A 131 3.19 15.46 -0.48
CA ILE A 131 3.84 15.29 -1.79
C ILE A 131 5.23 14.66 -1.60
N ALA A 132 6.02 15.16 -0.65
CA ALA A 132 7.33 14.60 -0.33
C ALA A 132 7.21 13.15 0.16
N ALA A 133 6.22 12.84 1.00
CA ALA A 133 5.93 11.49 1.46
C ALA A 133 5.59 10.57 0.28
N PHE A 134 4.72 11.00 -0.63
CA PHE A 134 4.37 10.25 -1.82
C PHE A 134 5.60 9.94 -2.68
N ALA A 135 6.41 10.95 -2.98
CA ALA A 135 7.61 10.80 -3.79
C ALA A 135 8.65 9.86 -3.15
N LEU A 136 8.89 10.02 -1.84
CA LEU A 136 9.83 9.17 -1.10
C LEU A 136 9.32 7.73 -0.98
N PHE A 137 8.04 7.54 -0.65
CA PHE A 137 7.45 6.21 -0.58
C PHE A 137 7.57 5.49 -1.92
N ARG A 138 7.16 6.14 -3.02
CA ARG A 138 7.29 5.57 -4.35
C ARG A 138 8.74 5.29 -4.74
N TYR A 139 9.69 6.13 -4.31
CA TYR A 139 11.11 5.85 -4.52
C TYR A 139 11.55 4.59 -3.77
N PHE A 140 11.23 4.46 -2.49
CA PHE A 140 11.63 3.31 -1.67
C PHE A 140 10.98 2.00 -2.15
N ASP A 141 9.70 2.01 -2.48
CA ASP A 141 9.02 0.82 -2.99
C ASP A 141 9.46 0.47 -4.43
N ALA A 142 9.54 1.44 -5.36
CA ALA A 142 9.93 1.13 -6.74
C ALA A 142 11.41 0.74 -6.88
N ALA A 143 12.32 1.46 -6.21
CA ALA A 143 13.76 1.23 -6.36
C ALA A 143 14.28 0.09 -5.47
N LYS A 144 13.52 -0.27 -4.42
CA LYS A 144 13.88 -1.26 -3.39
C LYS A 144 15.36 -1.16 -2.96
N PRO A 145 15.82 -0.02 -2.41
CA PRO A 145 17.13 0.04 -1.77
C PRO A 145 17.14 -0.83 -0.51
N GLN A 146 18.29 -1.12 0.07
CA GLN A 146 18.33 -1.76 1.39
C GLN A 146 17.75 -0.79 2.44
N PRO A 147 16.93 -1.23 3.41
CA PRO A 147 16.54 -2.62 3.73
C PRO A 147 15.28 -3.16 3.00
N VAL A 148 14.60 -2.38 2.15
CA VAL A 148 13.39 -2.81 1.41
C VAL A 148 13.66 -4.05 0.56
N ARG A 149 14.81 -4.10 -0.11
CA ARG A 149 15.23 -5.29 -0.88
C ARG A 149 15.33 -6.55 -0.04
N TRP A 150 15.85 -6.43 1.17
CA TRP A 150 15.90 -7.57 2.09
C TRP A 150 14.48 -8.02 2.42
N ALA A 151 13.59 -7.10 2.81
CA ALA A 151 12.21 -7.40 3.16
C ALA A 151 11.45 -8.13 2.03
N ASP A 152 11.62 -7.68 0.78
CA ASP A 152 11.04 -8.31 -0.41
C ASP A 152 11.41 -9.80 -0.52
N THR A 153 12.61 -10.19 -0.08
CA THR A 153 13.10 -11.57 -0.19
C THR A 153 12.77 -12.47 1.00
N VAL A 154 12.39 -11.91 2.16
CA VAL A 154 12.30 -12.67 3.42
C VAL A 154 11.11 -13.62 3.46
N PHE A 155 9.94 -13.19 2.96
CA PHE A 155 8.67 -13.91 3.07
C PHE A 155 8.13 -14.40 1.72
N LYS A 156 9.00 -14.82 0.81
CA LYS A 156 8.58 -15.44 -0.45
C LYS A 156 7.84 -16.77 -0.23
N GLY A 157 6.94 -17.11 -1.15
CA GLY A 157 6.15 -18.34 -1.15
C GLY A 157 4.69 -18.09 -1.56
N ALA A 158 3.82 -19.05 -1.25
CA ALA A 158 2.39 -18.97 -1.50
C ALA A 158 1.58 -18.95 -0.19
N GLY A 159 0.27 -18.67 -0.29
CA GLY A 159 -0.63 -18.63 0.85
C GLY A 159 -0.33 -17.46 1.79
N TRP A 160 -0.67 -17.61 3.07
CA TRP A 160 -0.60 -16.55 4.08
C TRP A 160 0.81 -15.98 4.26
N ARG A 161 1.87 -16.82 4.15
CA ARG A 161 3.25 -16.34 4.21
C ARG A 161 3.59 -15.46 3.00
N GLY A 162 3.19 -15.88 1.80
CA GLY A 162 3.42 -15.09 0.58
C GLY A 162 2.65 -13.77 0.60
N GLY A 163 1.38 -13.79 1.00
CA GLY A 163 0.58 -12.58 1.15
C GLY A 163 1.10 -11.63 2.23
N TRP A 164 1.78 -12.14 3.27
CA TRP A 164 2.50 -11.29 4.23
C TRP A 164 3.73 -10.66 3.57
N GLY A 165 4.44 -11.42 2.73
CA GLY A 165 5.56 -10.90 1.96
C GLY A 165 5.20 -9.72 1.08
N ILE A 166 4.04 -9.77 0.40
CA ILE A 166 3.47 -8.66 -0.40
C ILE A 166 3.25 -7.40 0.47
N MET A 167 2.75 -7.54 1.70
CA MET A 167 2.54 -6.38 2.58
C MET A 167 3.85 -5.86 3.19
N PHE A 168 4.79 -6.75 3.47
CA PHE A 168 5.89 -6.47 4.39
C PHE A 168 6.97 -5.58 3.79
N ASP A 169 7.32 -5.75 2.52
CA ASP A 169 8.31 -4.89 1.86
C ASP A 169 7.82 -3.45 1.71
N ASP A 170 6.53 -3.27 1.39
CA ASP A 170 5.88 -1.95 1.36
C ASP A 170 5.82 -1.28 2.74
N LEU A 171 5.55 -2.04 3.80
CA LEU A 171 5.62 -1.54 5.17
C LEU A 171 7.04 -1.11 5.56
N VAL A 172 8.06 -1.81 5.06
CA VAL A 172 9.47 -1.41 5.24
C VAL A 172 9.78 -0.16 4.42
N ALA A 173 9.25 -0.03 3.20
CA ALA A 173 9.35 1.20 2.40
C ALA A 173 8.68 2.40 3.09
N ALA A 174 7.52 2.18 3.72
CA ALA A 174 6.84 3.18 4.54
C ALA A 174 7.70 3.60 5.76
N ALA A 175 8.33 2.64 6.44
CA ALA A 175 9.24 2.94 7.54
C ALA A 175 10.45 3.78 7.08
N CYS A 176 11.08 3.41 5.97
CA CYS A 176 12.17 4.20 5.36
C CYS A 176 11.71 5.61 4.99
N THR A 177 10.49 5.75 4.46
CA THR A 177 9.88 7.02 4.12
C THR A 177 9.73 7.92 5.33
N VAL A 178 9.16 7.40 6.43
CA VAL A 178 8.97 8.15 7.67
C VAL A 178 10.30 8.62 8.24
N LEU A 179 11.32 7.76 8.24
CA LEU A 179 12.66 8.11 8.71
C LEU A 179 13.30 9.21 7.84
N ALA A 180 13.17 9.13 6.52
CA ALA A 180 13.67 10.16 5.61
C ALA A 180 12.96 11.50 5.83
N LEU A 181 11.63 11.50 5.98
CA LEU A 181 10.86 12.70 6.28
C LEU A 181 11.26 13.29 7.64
N ALA A 182 11.46 12.47 8.65
CA ALA A 182 11.94 12.92 9.96
C ALA A 182 13.31 13.59 9.84
N ALA A 183 14.27 12.97 9.14
CA ALA A 183 15.59 13.56 8.90
C ALA A 183 15.51 14.91 8.18
N LEU A 184 14.64 15.05 7.18
CA LEU A 184 14.41 16.33 6.50
C LEU A 184 13.84 17.41 7.43
N ARG A 185 12.88 17.04 8.31
CA ARG A 185 12.33 17.96 9.31
C ARG A 185 13.38 18.41 10.32
N LEU A 186 14.19 17.49 10.83
CA LEU A 186 15.29 17.80 11.74
C LEU A 186 16.33 18.72 11.07
N GLY A 187 16.73 18.41 9.83
CA GLY A 187 17.68 19.24 9.09
C GLY A 187 17.16 20.66 8.86
N ALA A 188 15.89 20.80 8.49
CA ALA A 188 15.26 22.11 8.33
C ALA A 188 15.23 22.92 9.63
N ALA A 189 14.98 22.25 10.77
CA ALA A 189 14.95 22.90 12.09
C ALA A 189 16.34 23.31 12.61
N LEU A 190 17.41 22.65 12.16
CA LEU A 190 18.79 23.00 12.54
C LEU A 190 19.41 24.12 11.68
N LEU A 191 18.84 24.38 10.50
CA LEU A 191 19.34 25.37 9.54
C LEU A 191 18.55 26.70 9.55
N GLY A 192 17.42 26.76 10.25
CA GLY A 192 16.59 27.96 10.41
C GLY A 192 16.72 28.55 11.80
#